data_AF-A0A3L7PCB9-F1
#
_entry.id   AF-A0A3L7PCB9-F1
#
_cell.length_a   1.000
_cell.length_b   1.000
_cell.length_c   1.000
_cell.angle_alpha   90.00
_cell.angle_beta   90.00
_cell.angle_gamma   90.00
#
_symmetry.space_group_name_H-M   'P 1'
#
loop_
_entity.id
_entity.type
_entity.pdbx_description
1 polymer ?
#
loop_
_entity_poly.entity_id
_entity_poly.type
_entity_poly.pdbx_seq_one_letter_code
_entity_poly.pdbx_strand_id
1 'polypeptide(L)' 'YPTYTRYYRAQALFQGDVDVWEKWNAGLVKELKGMQAKDGSFAGFAGRGGGFGGTVDTALALLSLAVNYKFLPVYER' A
#
# COMPACT_ATOMS: atom_id res chain seq x y z
N TYR A 1 -4.57 7.06 9.88
CA TYR A 1 -4.59 6.93 8.42
C TYR A 1 -3.64 5.84 7.92
N PRO A 2 -3.97 4.56 8.10
CA PRO A 2 -3.04 3.46 7.85
C PRO A 2 -2.62 3.29 6.38
N THR A 3 -3.55 3.51 5.44
CA THR A 3 -3.32 3.49 3.99
C THR A 3 -2.34 4.56 3.54
N TYR A 4 -2.48 5.77 4.07
CA TYR A 4 -1.55 6.88 3.84
C TYR A 4 -0.14 6.54 4.32
N THR A 5 0.00 6.02 5.55
CA THR A 5 1.30 5.61 6.09
C THR A 5 1.93 4.50 5.26
N ARG A 6 1.14 3.51 4.80
CA ARG A 6 1.62 2.42 3.93
C ARG A 6 2.17 2.95 2.61
N TYR A 7 1.45 3.87 1.98
CA TYR A 7 1.89 4.48 0.73
C TYR A 7 3.28 5.14 0.87
N TYR A 8 3.45 6.06 1.81
CA TYR A 8 4.74 6.74 1.98
C TYR A 8 5.84 5.82 2.51
N ARG A 9 5.51 4.83 3.34
CA ARG A 9 6.48 3.83 3.80
C ARG A 9 7.01 2.96 2.66
N ALA A 10 6.14 2.57 1.72
CA ALA A 10 6.57 1.82 0.53
C ALA A 10 7.63 2.59 -0.25
N GLN A 11 7.42 3.90 -0.45
CA GLN A 11 8.37 4.76 -1.15
C GLN A 11 9.68 4.95 -0.37
N ALA A 12 9.58 5.28 0.92
CA ALA A 12 10.74 5.54 1.76
C ALA A 12 11.65 4.31 1.90
N LEU A 13 11.06 3.14 2.14
CA LEU A 13 11.82 1.89 2.22
C LEU A 13 12.45 1.54 0.89
N PHE A 14 11.70 1.59 -0.22
CA PHE A 14 12.24 1.25 -1.52
C PHE A 14 13.41 2.15 -1.94
N GLN A 15 13.36 3.44 -1.59
CA GLN A 15 14.45 4.37 -1.87
C GLN A 15 15.68 4.14 -0.97
N GLY A 16 15.46 3.85 0.32
CA GLY A 16 16.52 3.75 1.32
C GLY A 16 17.16 2.37 1.44
N ASP A 17 16.37 1.30 1.49
CA ASP A 17 16.81 -0.08 1.71
C ASP A 17 15.82 -1.08 1.08
N VAL A 18 16.25 -1.67 -0.04
CA VAL A 18 15.40 -2.59 -0.83
C VAL A 18 15.16 -3.91 -0.10
N ASP A 19 16.13 -4.44 0.64
CA ASP A 19 15.98 -5.72 1.35
C ASP A 19 14.95 -5.59 2.49
N VAL A 20 14.96 -4.44 3.18
CA VAL A 20 13.94 -4.12 4.18
C VAL A 20 12.58 -3.89 3.53
N TRP A 21 12.56 -3.21 2.38
CA TRP A 21 11.33 -3.03 1.60
C TRP A 21 10.72 -4.37 1.19
N GLU A 22 11.49 -5.31 0.64
CA GLU A 22 10.98 -6.62 0.19
C GLU A 22 10.30 -7.39 1.33
N LYS A 23 10.95 -7.46 2.49
CA LYS A 23 10.41 -8.14 3.68
C LYS A 23 9.12 -7.49 4.16
N TRP A 24 9.08 -6.15 4.23
CA TRP A 24 7.89 -5.42 4.64
C TRP A 24 6.75 -5.55 3.63
N ASN A 25 7.07 -5.43 2.33
CA ASN A 25 6.12 -5.46 1.24
C ASN A 25 5.46 -6.83 1.08
N ALA A 26 6.19 -7.93 1.30
CA ALA A 26 5.60 -9.27 1.35
C ALA A 26 4.47 -9.37 2.39
N GLY A 27 4.67 -8.76 3.57
CA GLY A 27 3.65 -8.65 4.62
C GLY A 27 2.46 -7.79 4.18
N LEU A 28 2.71 -6.62 3.60
CA LEU A 28 1.68 -5.73 3.07
C LEU A 28 0.81 -6.42 2.03
N VAL A 29 1.41 -7.09 1.04
CA VAL A 29 0.68 -7.79 -0.03
C VAL A 29 -0.22 -8.89 0.56
N LYS A 30 0.28 -9.63 1.54
CA LYS A 30 -0.51 -10.66 2.23
C LYS A 30 -1.71 -10.07 2.95
N GLU A 31 -1.52 -8.95 3.66
CA GLU A 31 -2.59 -8.26 4.37
C GLU A 31 -3.66 -7.74 3.39
N LEU A 32 -3.23 -7.01 2.35
CA LEU A 32 -4.14 -6.43 1.36
C LEU A 32 -4.96 -7.52 0.66
N LYS A 33 -4.33 -8.64 0.24
CA LYS A 33 -5.07 -9.77 -0.33
C LYS A 33 -6.18 -10.31 0.59
N GLY A 34 -5.96 -10.30 1.90
CA GLY A 34 -6.97 -10.73 2.89
C GLY A 34 -8.08 -9.70 3.12
N MET A 35 -7.81 -8.42 2.86
CA MET A 35 -8.75 -7.32 3.06
C MET A 35 -9.55 -6.95 1.81
N GLN A 36 -9.11 -7.37 0.62
CA GLN A 36 -9.73 -7.01 -0.63
C GLN A 36 -11.19 -7.50 -0.69
N ALA A 37 -12.13 -6.58 -0.91
CA ALA A 37 -13.53 -6.93 -1.11
C ALA A 37 -13.74 -7.65 -2.45
N LYS A 38 -14.90 -8.29 -2.62
CA LYS A 38 -15.25 -9.02 -3.86
C LYS A 38 -15.27 -8.14 -5.11
N ASP A 39 -15.56 -6.84 -4.94
CA ASP A 39 -15.53 -5.83 -5.99
C ASP A 39 -14.13 -5.25 -6.24
N GLY A 40 -13.11 -5.76 -5.54
CA GLY A 40 -11.73 -5.33 -5.63
C GLY A 40 -11.39 -4.11 -4.79
N SER A 41 -12.37 -3.47 -4.13
CA SER A 41 -12.15 -2.29 -3.30
C SER A 41 -11.44 -2.64 -1.99
N PHE A 42 -10.85 -1.61 -1.39
CA PHE A 42 -10.32 -1.68 -0.04
C PHE A 42 -10.98 -0.60 0.83
N ALA A 43 -11.49 -1.03 1.98
CA ALA A 43 -12.12 -0.15 2.95
C ALA A 43 -11.87 -0.68 4.38
N GLY A 44 -12.21 0.13 5.38
CA GLY A 44 -12.18 -0.32 6.78
C GLY A 44 -10.78 -0.43 7.40
N PHE A 45 -9.77 0.20 6.80
CA PHE A 45 -8.41 0.25 7.37
C PHE A 45 -8.33 0.93 8.73
N ALA A 46 -9.32 1.73 9.06
CA ALA A 46 -9.57 2.10 10.44
C ALA A 46 -10.98 1.67 10.79
N GLY A 47 -11.17 1.23 12.03
CA GLY A 47 -12.50 1.21 12.64
C GLY A 47 -13.15 2.60 12.62
N ARG A 48 -14.31 2.71 13.28
CA ARG A 48 -15.19 3.91 13.33
C ARG A 48 -14.39 5.24 13.41
N GLY A 49 -14.05 5.85 12.28
CA GLY A 49 -13.51 7.22 12.22
C GLY A 49 -12.06 7.45 11.73
N GLY A 50 -11.32 6.47 11.19
CA GLY A 50 -9.92 6.71 10.77
C GLY A 50 -9.55 6.41 9.30
N GLY A 51 -10.54 6.11 8.46
CA GLY A 51 -10.37 5.85 7.02
C GLY A 51 -10.80 7.07 6.21
N PHE A 52 -10.27 7.21 5.00
CA PHE A 52 -10.65 8.30 4.09
C PHE A 52 -11.88 7.97 3.23
N GLY A 53 -12.50 6.80 3.47
CA GLY A 53 -13.56 6.24 2.64
C GLY A 53 -13.01 5.30 1.57
N GLY A 54 -13.86 4.37 1.09
CA GLY A 54 -13.44 3.27 0.22
C GLY A 54 -12.68 3.71 -1.02
N THR A 55 -13.04 4.83 -1.65
CA THR A 55 -12.34 5.35 -2.83
C THR A 55 -10.90 5.75 -2.53
N VAL A 56 -10.68 6.58 -1.51
CA VAL A 56 -9.34 7.09 -1.17
C VAL A 56 -8.48 5.98 -0.58
N ASP A 57 -9.07 5.12 0.26
CA ASP A 57 -8.37 3.98 0.83
C ASP A 57 -7.95 2.96 -0.23
N THR A 58 -8.80 2.71 -1.23
CA THR A 58 -8.46 1.89 -2.40
C THR A 58 -7.29 2.51 -3.17
N ALA A 59 -7.36 3.80 -3.49
CA ALA A 59 -6.30 4.49 -4.24
C ALA A 59 -4.95 4.43 -3.50
N LEU A 60 -4.93 4.71 -2.20
CA LEU A 60 -3.72 4.66 -1.39
C LEU A 60 -3.16 3.24 -1.23
N ALA A 61 -4.03 2.23 -1.11
CA ALA A 61 -3.60 0.82 -1.11
C ALA A 61 -2.94 0.45 -2.44
N LEU A 62 -3.52 0.83 -3.57
CA LEU A 62 -2.94 0.59 -4.89
C LEU A 62 -1.62 1.34 -5.09
N LEU A 63 -1.52 2.59 -4.65
CA LEU A 63 -0.27 3.35 -4.70
C LEU A 63 0.84 2.72 -3.86
N SER A 64 0.51 2.13 -2.71
CA SER A 64 1.49 1.37 -1.91
C SER A 64 1.98 0.11 -2.61
N LEU A 65 1.18 -0.46 -3.51
CA LEU A 65 1.55 -1.62 -4.34
C LEU A 65 2.27 -1.22 -5.63
N ALA A 66 2.08 -0.01 -6.14
CA ALA A 66 2.64 0.43 -7.44
C ALA A 66 4.16 0.32 -7.52
N VAL A 67 4.85 0.46 -6.39
CA VAL A 67 6.31 0.30 -6.26
C VAL A 67 6.78 -1.08 -6.73
N ASN A 68 5.97 -2.12 -6.53
CA ASN A 68 6.29 -3.49 -6.95
C ASN A 68 6.44 -3.68 -8.46
N TYR A 69 5.72 -2.86 -9.22
CA TYR A 69 5.61 -3.01 -10.67
C TYR A 69 6.44 -1.96 -11.41
N LYS A 70 7.25 -1.18 -10.67
CA LYS A 70 8.09 -0.09 -11.20
C LYS A 70 7.32 0.85 -12.13
N PHE A 71 6.04 1.13 -11.85
CA PHE A 71 5.16 1.91 -12.74
C PHE A 71 5.56 3.39 -12.91
N LEU A 72 6.53 3.89 -12.14
CA LEU A 72 7.04 5.26 -12.25
C LEU A 72 8.55 5.23 -12.52
N PRO A 73 9.09 6.19 -13.31
CA PRO A 73 10.52 6.25 -13.62
C PRO A 73 11.44 6.29 -12.40
N VAL A 74 10.96 6.81 -11.27
CA VAL A 74 11.68 6.82 -9.98
C VAL A 74 11.94 5.40 -9.42
N TYR A 75 11.31 4.37 -9.97
CA TYR A 75 11.48 2.97 -9.58
C TYR A 75 12.31 2.15 -10.58
N GLU A 76 12.77 2.75 -11.67
CA GLU A 76 13.73 2.15 -12.59
C GLU A 76 15.12 2.13 -11.91
N ARG A 77 15.37 1.07 -11.16
CA ARG A 77 16.70 0.61 -10.76
C ARG A 77 17.00 -0.72 -11.45
#